data_AF-A0A1H8EMC6-F1
#
_entry.id   AF-A0A1H8EMC6-F1
#
_cell.length_a   1.000
_cell.length_b   1.000
_cell.length_c   1.000
_cell.angle_alpha   90.00
_cell.angle_beta   90.00
_cell.angle_gamma   90.00
#
_symmetry.space_group_name_H-M   'P 1'
#
loop_
_entity.id
_entity.type
_entity.pdbx_description
1 polymer ?
#
loop_
_entity_poly.entity_id
_entity_poly.type
_entity_poly.pdbx_seq_one_letter_code
_entity_poly.pdbx_strand_id
1 'polypeptide(L)'
;MANTKTHTDTQHDHDHGRLHDVRETATHAYEATRDRTLDALESGRETAEKALAGIGSNPLAIVVGGLAVGAIAGSLIPRSAREKELLAPLGKQLGERARTAIDAAKAAGLEELNNRGLTRDGIRDQAKGLFDGVATAVSNAGTAAANASKQG
;
A
#
# COMPACT_ATOMS: atom_id res chain seq x y z
N MET A 1 -27.35 37.38 -57.89
CA MET A 1 -27.10 38.02 -56.58
C MET A 1 -26.88 36.91 -55.56
N ALA A 2 -25.81 37.05 -54.77
CA ALA A 2 -25.30 36.15 -53.74
C ALA A 2 -26.39 35.77 -52.70
N ASN A 3 -26.32 34.68 -51.94
CA ASN A 3 -25.26 34.45 -50.95
C ASN A 3 -25.25 33.00 -50.45
N THR A 4 -24.08 32.36 -50.55
CA THR A 4 -23.74 31.10 -49.88
C THR A 4 -23.50 31.39 -48.40
N LYS A 5 -24.30 30.79 -47.50
CA LYS A 5 -23.98 30.78 -46.06
C LYS A 5 -22.88 29.76 -45.82
N THR A 6 -21.64 30.24 -45.79
CA THR A 6 -20.48 29.57 -45.20
C THR A 6 -20.73 29.34 -43.71
N HIS A 7 -20.90 28.07 -43.33
CA HIS A 7 -20.75 27.61 -41.95
C HIS A 7 -19.28 27.22 -41.77
N THR A 8 -18.47 28.21 -41.43
CA THR A 8 -17.12 28.04 -40.91
C THR A 8 -16.99 29.12 -39.87
N ASP A 9 -16.82 28.72 -38.62
CA ASP A 9 -16.14 29.45 -37.54
C ASP A 9 -16.87 29.26 -36.21
N THR A 10 -16.29 28.42 -35.34
CA THR A 10 -16.30 28.47 -33.85
C THR A 10 -15.86 27.11 -33.29
N GLN A 11 -14.62 26.74 -33.55
CA GLN A 11 -14.02 25.55 -32.95
C GLN A 11 -12.60 25.86 -32.46
N HIS A 12 -12.42 26.98 -31.74
CA HIS A 12 -11.10 27.41 -31.25
C HIS A 12 -11.10 28.08 -29.86
N ASP A 13 -12.16 27.93 -29.05
CA ASP A 13 -12.26 28.58 -27.70
C ASP A 13 -12.53 27.61 -26.53
N HIS A 14 -12.49 26.29 -26.74
CA HIS A 14 -12.80 25.29 -25.70
C HIS A 14 -11.61 24.42 -25.26
N ASP A 15 -10.39 24.75 -25.70
CA ASP A 15 -9.15 24.10 -25.23
C ASP A 15 -8.51 24.82 -24.05
N HIS A 16 -8.66 26.15 -23.95
CA HIS A 16 -8.00 26.94 -22.91
C HIS A 16 -8.64 26.81 -21.51
N GLY A 17 -9.93 26.47 -21.42
CA GLY A 17 -10.62 26.23 -20.14
C GLY A 17 -10.26 24.89 -19.48
N ARG A 18 -10.12 23.82 -20.27
CA ARG A 18 -9.81 22.47 -19.76
C ARG A 18 -8.40 22.35 -19.18
N LEU A 19 -7.44 23.08 -19.74
CA LEU A 19 -6.06 23.09 -19.22
C LEU A 19 -5.95 23.81 -17.87
N HIS A 20 -6.83 24.78 -17.61
CA HIS A 20 -6.87 25.50 -16.34
C HIS A 20 -7.45 24.60 -15.22
N ASP A 21 -8.58 23.94 -15.49
CA ASP A 21 -9.21 23.02 -14.52
C ASP A 21 -8.33 21.81 -14.17
N VAL A 22 -7.62 21.24 -15.15
CA VAL A 22 -6.73 20.10 -14.91
C VAL A 22 -5.52 20.52 -14.07
N ARG A 23 -4.94 21.69 -14.34
CA ARG A 23 -3.82 22.22 -13.56
C ARG A 23 -4.27 22.55 -12.14
N GLU A 24 -5.43 23.15 -11.98
CA GLU A 24 -6.02 23.54 -10.69
C GLU A 24 -6.40 22.32 -9.84
N THR A 25 -7.03 21.32 -10.45
CA THR A 25 -7.33 20.02 -9.82
C THR A 25 -6.05 19.28 -9.43
N ALA A 26 -5.03 19.29 -10.29
CA ALA A 26 -3.75 18.67 -10.00
C ALA A 26 -3.05 19.37 -8.83
N THR A 27 -3.04 20.70 -8.78
CA THR A 27 -2.49 21.45 -7.63
C THR A 27 -3.25 21.18 -6.34
N HIS A 28 -4.59 21.16 -6.38
CA HIS A 28 -5.41 20.89 -5.21
C HIS A 28 -5.23 19.46 -4.67
N ALA A 29 -5.10 18.48 -5.57
CA ALA A 29 -4.81 17.09 -5.19
C ALA A 29 -3.39 16.96 -4.62
N TYR A 30 -2.42 17.70 -5.16
CA TYR A 30 -1.04 17.68 -4.68
C TYR A 30 -0.92 18.32 -3.30
N GLU A 31 -1.57 19.47 -3.06
CA GLU A 31 -1.59 20.14 -1.76
C GLU A 31 -2.31 19.29 -0.70
N ALA A 32 -3.49 18.75 -1.02
CA ALA A 32 -4.22 17.87 -0.12
C ALA A 32 -3.49 16.56 0.20
N THR A 33 -2.61 16.09 -0.69
CA THR A 33 -1.75 14.92 -0.45
C THR A 33 -0.52 15.31 0.36
N ARG A 34 0.06 16.49 0.10
CA ARG A 34 1.23 16.99 0.81
C ARG A 34 0.92 17.21 2.28
N ASP A 35 -0.18 17.88 2.60
CA ASP A 35 -0.56 18.16 3.99
C ASP A 35 -0.83 16.87 4.77
N ARG A 36 -1.57 15.92 4.18
CA ARG A 36 -1.79 14.59 4.78
C ARG A 36 -0.50 13.78 4.92
N THR A 37 0.43 13.93 3.99
CA THR A 37 1.73 13.25 4.05
C THR A 37 2.59 13.85 5.15
N LEU A 38 2.55 15.17 5.37
CA LEU A 38 3.28 15.83 6.45
C LEU A 38 2.74 15.44 7.82
N ASP A 39 1.41 15.42 8.00
CA ASP A 39 0.77 14.95 9.25
C ASP A 39 1.07 13.46 9.51
N ALA A 40 1.03 12.62 8.46
CA ALA A 40 1.36 11.21 8.56
C ALA A 40 2.86 10.97 8.81
N LEU A 41 3.73 11.81 8.26
CA LEU A 41 5.16 11.75 8.52
C LEU A 41 5.48 12.17 9.95
N GLU A 42 4.85 13.20 10.49
CA GLU A 42 5.06 13.66 11.86
C GLU A 42 4.60 12.59 12.88
N SER A 43 3.39 12.06 12.67
CA SER A 43 2.85 10.94 13.46
C SER A 43 3.67 9.65 13.29
N GLY A 44 4.12 9.40 12.06
CA GLY A 44 4.96 8.26 11.70
C GLY A 44 6.36 8.36 12.29
N ARG A 45 6.90 9.57 12.44
CA ARG A 45 8.22 9.83 13.01
C ARG A 45 8.21 9.65 14.52
N GLU A 46 7.18 10.12 15.22
CA GLU A 46 7.01 9.83 16.65
C GLU A 46 6.86 8.31 16.89
N THR A 47 6.09 7.63 16.03
CA THR A 47 5.94 6.17 16.07
C THR A 47 7.24 5.45 15.73
N ALA A 48 8.01 5.97 14.77
CA ALA A 48 9.30 5.43 14.38
C ALA A 48 10.34 5.63 15.48
N GLU A 49 10.36 6.77 16.17
CA GLU A 49 11.22 7.03 17.32
C GLU A 49 10.87 6.11 18.50
N LYS A 50 9.58 5.91 18.77
CA LYS A 50 9.11 4.90 19.75
C LYS A 50 9.49 3.49 19.32
N ALA A 51 9.41 3.17 18.03
CA ALA A 51 9.83 1.89 17.48
C ALA A 51 11.34 1.71 17.57
N LEU A 52 12.16 2.74 17.27
CA LEU A 52 13.62 2.74 17.36
C LEU A 52 14.10 2.60 18.80
N ALA A 53 13.47 3.30 19.75
CA ALA A 53 13.66 3.07 21.19
C ALA A 53 13.22 1.66 21.60
N GLY A 54 12.21 1.12 20.91
CA GLY A 54 11.70 -0.24 21.01
C GLY A 54 12.61 -1.31 20.38
N ILE A 55 13.47 -0.99 19.41
CA ILE A 55 14.30 -1.98 18.69
C ILE A 55 15.26 -2.70 19.65
N GLY A 56 15.73 -2.01 20.70
CA GLY A 56 16.53 -2.62 21.77
C GLY A 56 15.73 -3.45 22.78
N SER A 57 14.39 -3.29 22.84
CA SER A 57 13.54 -3.84 23.92
C SER A 57 12.44 -4.80 23.44
N ASN A 58 12.05 -4.77 22.16
CA ASN A 58 11.04 -5.64 21.58
C ASN A 58 11.37 -6.02 20.12
N PRO A 59 11.91 -7.24 19.87
CA PRO A 59 12.25 -7.69 18.52
C PRO A 59 11.04 -7.79 17.57
N LEU A 60 9.80 -7.82 18.09
CA LEU A 60 8.59 -7.80 17.26
C LEU A 60 8.37 -6.44 16.57
N ALA A 61 8.92 -5.35 17.10
CA ALA A 61 8.77 -4.01 16.53
C ALA A 61 9.35 -3.92 15.11
N ILE A 62 10.47 -4.60 14.84
CA ILE A 62 11.09 -4.65 13.50
C ILE A 62 10.18 -5.38 12.51
N VAL A 63 9.57 -6.49 12.93
CA VAL A 63 8.70 -7.31 12.06
C VAL A 63 7.44 -6.54 11.70
N VAL A 64 6.78 -5.94 12.70
CA VAL A 64 5.58 -5.12 12.48
C VAL A 64 5.90 -3.90 11.63
N GLY A 65 7.02 -3.21 11.91
CA GLY A 65 7.48 -2.07 11.12
C GLY A 65 7.75 -2.44 9.65
N GLY A 66 8.43 -3.57 9.42
CA GLY A 66 8.71 -4.07 8.06
C GLY A 66 7.45 -4.44 7.29
N LEU A 67 6.46 -5.05 7.95
CA LEU A 67 5.17 -5.38 7.34
C LEU A 67 4.34 -4.13 7.01
N ALA A 68 4.30 -3.15 7.91
CA ALA A 68 3.58 -1.90 7.67
C ALA A 68 4.18 -1.12 6.49
N VAL A 69 5.51 -0.96 6.48
CA VAL A 69 6.22 -0.31 5.37
C VAL A 69 6.03 -1.08 4.07
N GLY A 70 6.15 -2.41 4.11
CA GLY A 70 5.93 -3.28 2.95
C GLY A 70 4.50 -3.20 2.40
N ALA A 71 3.49 -3.09 3.27
CA ALA A 71 2.11 -2.94 2.87
C ALA A 71 1.82 -1.57 2.24
N ILE A 72 2.39 -0.49 2.77
CA ILE A 72 2.28 0.86 2.20
C ILE A 72 2.99 0.92 0.85
N ALA A 73 4.23 0.46 0.77
CA ALA A 73 4.99 0.43 -0.47
C ALA A 73 4.31 -0.48 -1.51
N GLY A 74 3.77 -1.62 -1.09
CA GLY A 74 3.05 -2.55 -1.96
C GLY A 74 1.69 -2.04 -2.43
N SER A 75 0.99 -1.22 -1.64
CA SER A 75 -0.32 -0.66 -1.99
C SER A 75 -0.22 0.58 -2.89
N LEU A 76 0.88 1.34 -2.77
CA LEU A 76 1.17 2.51 -3.61
C LEU A 76 1.63 2.17 -5.03
N ILE A 77 1.92 0.90 -5.32
CA ILE A 77 2.24 0.43 -6.68
C ILE A 77 0.94 -0.07 -7.33
N PRO A 78 0.21 0.75 -8.12
CA PRO A 78 -0.99 0.31 -8.79
C PRO A 78 -0.63 -0.75 -9.84
N ARG A 79 -1.17 -1.97 -9.70
CA ARG A 79 -1.15 -2.94 -10.80
C ARG A 79 -2.00 -2.43 -11.96
N SER A 80 -1.39 -1.74 -12.92
CA SER A 80 -2.06 -1.35 -14.15
C SER A 80 -2.33 -2.59 -15.02
N ALA A 81 -3.57 -2.75 -15.50
CA ALA A 81 -3.93 -3.86 -16.39
C ALA A 81 -3.11 -3.85 -17.71
N ARG A 82 -2.72 -2.67 -18.20
CA ARG A 82 -1.83 -2.50 -19.37
C ARG A 82 -0.39 -2.92 -19.07
N GLU A 83 0.10 -2.67 -17.85
CA GLU A 83 1.40 -3.20 -17.43
C GLU A 83 1.37 -4.72 -17.31
N LYS A 84 0.26 -5.30 -16.85
CA LYS A 84 0.11 -6.75 -16.71
C LYS A 84 0.18 -7.48 -18.06
N GLU A 85 -0.22 -6.82 -19.14
CA GLU A 85 -0.25 -7.36 -20.50
C GLU A 85 1.07 -7.13 -21.25
N LEU A 86 1.67 -5.93 -21.12
CA LEU A 86 2.95 -5.57 -21.78
C LEU A 86 4.20 -6.01 -20.99
N LEU A 87 4.13 -6.01 -19.65
CA LEU A 87 5.20 -6.43 -18.74
C LEU A 87 4.93 -7.82 -18.17
N ALA A 88 4.01 -8.61 -18.73
CA ALA A 88 3.75 -9.99 -18.31
C ALA A 88 5.04 -10.83 -18.06
N PRO A 89 6.05 -10.84 -18.96
CA PRO A 89 7.30 -11.56 -18.71
C PRO A 89 8.19 -10.89 -17.65
N LEU A 90 8.21 -9.56 -17.58
CA LEU A 90 9.00 -8.81 -16.60
C LEU A 90 8.42 -8.93 -15.18
N GLY A 91 7.10 -8.88 -15.04
CA GLY A 91 6.39 -9.12 -13.79
C GLY A 91 6.50 -10.56 -13.31
N LYS A 92 6.54 -11.54 -14.23
CA LYS A 92 6.85 -12.95 -13.89
C LYS A 92 8.28 -13.09 -13.35
N GLN A 93 9.28 -12.56 -14.06
CA GLN A 93 10.68 -12.61 -13.60
C GLN A 93 10.90 -11.88 -12.28
N LEU A 94 10.28 -10.70 -12.10
CA LEU A 94 10.37 -9.93 -10.86
C LEU A 94 9.67 -10.68 -9.71
N GLY A 95 8.50 -11.27 -9.99
CA GLY A 95 7.77 -12.08 -9.02
C GLY A 95 8.52 -13.36 -8.62
N GLU A 96 9.18 -14.02 -9.57
CA GLU A 96 10.05 -15.17 -9.32
C GLU A 96 11.27 -14.75 -8.48
N ARG A 97 11.95 -13.66 -8.82
CA ARG A 97 13.07 -13.14 -8.01
C ARG A 97 12.63 -12.78 -6.60
N ALA A 98 11.48 -12.13 -6.44
CA ALA A 98 10.92 -11.80 -5.14
C ALA A 98 10.58 -13.06 -4.33
N ARG A 99 9.98 -14.08 -4.96
CA ARG A 99 9.71 -15.38 -4.33
C ARG A 99 10.99 -16.07 -3.89
N THR A 100 12.00 -16.16 -4.76
CA THR A 100 13.30 -16.73 -4.44
C THR A 100 13.96 -16.01 -3.27
N ALA A 101 13.92 -14.67 -3.24
CA ALA A 101 14.45 -13.89 -2.12
C ALA A 101 13.70 -14.18 -0.81
N ILE A 102 12.36 -14.25 -0.86
CA ILE A 102 11.53 -14.59 0.30
C ILE A 102 11.82 -16.00 0.80
N ASP A 103 11.94 -16.98 -0.10
CA ASP A 103 12.21 -18.36 0.25
C ASP A 103 13.61 -18.51 0.85
N ALA A 104 14.61 -17.81 0.30
CA ALA A 104 15.96 -17.75 0.89
C ALA A 104 15.95 -17.10 2.28
N ALA A 105 15.25 -15.98 2.46
CA ALA A 105 15.12 -15.32 3.76
C ALA A 105 14.41 -16.22 4.80
N LYS A 106 13.35 -16.93 4.38
CA LYS A 106 12.66 -17.90 5.23
C LYS A 106 13.56 -19.07 5.61
N ALA A 107 14.33 -19.60 4.66
CA ALA A 107 15.26 -20.69 4.92
C ALA A 107 16.33 -20.27 5.95
N ALA A 108 17.01 -19.14 5.72
CA ALA A 108 18.01 -18.61 6.63
C ALA A 108 17.44 -18.29 8.02
N GLY A 109 16.24 -17.69 8.08
CA GLY A 109 15.58 -17.40 9.34
C GLY A 109 15.17 -18.67 10.11
N LEU A 110 14.63 -19.67 9.42
CA LEU A 110 14.27 -20.94 10.04
C LEU A 110 15.50 -21.74 10.51
N GLU A 111 16.61 -21.67 9.78
CA GLU A 111 17.87 -22.29 10.17
C GLU A 111 18.42 -21.66 11.45
N GLU A 112 18.44 -20.32 11.54
CA GLU A 112 18.84 -19.60 12.75
C GLU A 112 17.93 -19.93 13.95
N LEU A 113 16.61 -20.02 13.72
CA LEU A 113 15.66 -20.39 14.78
C LEU A 113 15.83 -21.86 15.23
N ASN A 114 16.09 -22.77 14.28
CA ASN A 114 16.34 -24.18 14.58
C ASN A 114 17.65 -24.36 15.38
N ASN A 115 18.69 -23.59 15.06
CA ASN A 115 19.94 -23.54 15.82
C ASN A 115 19.74 -23.02 17.25
N ARG A 116 18.70 -22.20 17.49
CA ARG A 116 18.30 -21.75 18.83
C ARG A 116 17.32 -22.70 19.52
N GLY A 117 17.07 -23.88 18.96
CA GLY A 117 16.20 -24.91 19.53
C GLY A 117 14.70 -24.71 19.31
N LEU A 118 14.30 -23.72 18.49
CA LEU A 118 12.89 -23.57 18.09
C LEU A 118 12.60 -24.43 16.85
N THR A 119 11.66 -25.37 16.99
CA THR A 119 11.24 -26.23 15.88
C THR A 119 10.30 -25.48 14.93
N ARG A 120 10.36 -25.86 13.65
CA ARG A 120 9.51 -25.30 12.59
C ARG A 120 8.01 -25.38 12.92
N ASP A 121 7.58 -26.46 13.56
CA ASP A 121 6.18 -26.67 13.91
C ASP A 121 5.72 -25.76 15.05
N GLY A 122 6.54 -25.59 16.09
CA GLY A 122 6.23 -24.66 17.19
C GLY A 122 6.16 -23.19 16.74
N ILE A 123 6.97 -22.79 15.77
CA ILE A 123 6.89 -21.46 15.15
C ILE A 123 5.62 -21.33 14.31
N ARG A 124 5.29 -22.35 13.52
CA ARG A 124 4.10 -22.37 12.68
C ARG A 124 2.83 -22.27 13.51
N ASP A 125 2.75 -22.98 14.63
CA ASP A 125 1.55 -22.99 15.48
C ASP A 125 1.39 -21.68 16.26
N GLN A 126 2.49 -21.09 16.74
CA GLN A 126 2.46 -19.73 17.30
C GLN A 126 2.01 -18.69 16.26
N ALA A 127 2.55 -18.78 15.04
CA ALA A 127 2.12 -17.89 13.96
C ALA A 127 0.63 -18.05 13.65
N LYS A 128 0.12 -19.29 13.54
CA LYS A 128 -1.32 -19.54 13.34
C LYS A 128 -2.17 -18.95 14.47
N GLY A 129 -1.80 -19.16 15.73
CA GLY A 129 -2.54 -18.62 16.87
C GLY A 129 -2.61 -17.09 16.87
N LEU A 130 -1.50 -16.43 16.50
CA LEU A 130 -1.48 -14.97 16.33
C LEU A 130 -2.38 -14.53 15.16
N PHE A 131 -2.30 -15.22 14.02
CA PHE A 131 -3.14 -14.94 12.85
C PHE A 131 -4.63 -15.13 13.15
N ASP A 132 -5.01 -16.22 13.79
CA ASP A 132 -6.39 -16.50 14.17
C ASP A 132 -6.92 -15.48 15.18
N GLY A 133 -6.07 -15.05 16.13
CA GLY A 133 -6.40 -13.97 17.07
C GLY A 133 -6.66 -12.64 16.38
N VAL A 134 -5.81 -12.25 15.43
CA VAL A 134 -6.00 -11.04 14.61
C VAL A 134 -7.24 -11.17 13.72
N ALA A 135 -7.43 -12.29 13.05
CA ALA A 135 -8.60 -12.54 12.19
C ALA A 135 -9.89 -12.46 12.99
N THR A 136 -9.94 -13.08 14.17
CA THR A 136 -11.09 -13.01 15.08
C THR A 136 -11.34 -11.59 15.56
N ALA A 137 -10.30 -10.85 15.96
CA ALA A 137 -10.43 -9.45 16.38
C ALA A 137 -10.97 -8.55 15.26
N VAL A 138 -10.46 -8.71 14.03
CA VAL A 138 -10.93 -7.96 12.85
C VAL A 138 -12.36 -8.35 12.48
N SER A 139 -12.72 -9.63 12.52
CA SER A 139 -14.09 -10.08 12.27
C SER A 139 -15.07 -9.54 13.32
N ASN A 140 -14.68 -9.52 14.60
CA ASN A 140 -15.50 -8.98 15.68
C ASN A 140 -15.64 -7.45 15.60
N ALA A 141 -14.55 -6.74 15.30
CA ALA A 141 -14.59 -5.29 15.09
C ALA A 141 -15.40 -4.92 13.83
N GLY A 142 -15.25 -5.69 12.74
CA GLY A 142 -15.99 -5.50 11.50
C GLY A 142 -17.49 -5.79 11.64
N THR A 143 -17.87 -6.82 12.41
CA THR A 143 -19.28 -7.06 12.73
C THR A 143 -19.86 -6.01 13.68
N ALA A 144 -19.09 -5.54 14.67
CA ALA A 144 -19.51 -4.42 15.52
C ALA A 144 -19.71 -3.12 14.72
N ALA A 145 -18.80 -2.79 13.81
CA ALA A 145 -18.91 -1.63 12.93
C ALA A 145 -20.07 -1.77 11.93
N ALA A 146 -20.25 -2.93 11.32
CA ALA A 146 -21.35 -3.20 10.39
C ALA A 146 -22.73 -3.20 11.08
N ASN A 147 -22.80 -3.58 12.35
CA ASN A 147 -24.03 -3.51 13.15
C ASN A 147 -24.29 -2.08 13.65
N ALA A 148 -23.25 -1.30 13.94
CA ALA A 148 -23.37 0.12 14.27
C ALA A 148 -23.84 0.95 13.06
N SER A 149 -23.35 0.65 11.85
CA SER A 149 -23.78 1.33 10.61
C SER A 149 -25.18 0.94 10.14
N LYS A 150 -25.77 -0.13 10.67
CA LYS A 150 -27.18 -0.51 10.42
C LYS A 150 -28.16 0.11 11.41
N GLN A 151 -27.66 0.65 12.52
CA GLN A 151 -28.44 1.30 13.59
C GLN A 151 -28.30 2.83 13.58
N GLY A 152 -27.46 3.39 12.69
CA GLY A 152 -27.33 4.81 12.41
C GLY A 152 -27.97 5.21 11.09
#